data_AF-A0A284QN59-F1
#
_entry.id   AF-A0A284QN59-F1
#
_cell.length_a   1.000
_cell.length_b   1.000
_cell.length_c   1.000
_cell.angle_alpha   90.00
_cell.angle_beta   90.00
_cell.angle_gamma   90.00
#
_symmetry.space_group_name_H-M   'P 1'
#
loop_
_entity.id
_entity.type
_entity.pdbx_description
1 polymer ?
#
loop_
_entity_poly.entity_id
_entity_poly.type
_entity_poly.pdbx_seq_one_letter_code
_entity_poly.pdbx_strand_id
1 'polypeptide(L)'
;MALTVGVATVMDAREIVVVVTGQRKALALSKAIEEGVNHLWTLSALQLHPWALIVVDEDATAELHVKTVKYFKSIERVQDEVEEHQARLKAKGIVEQVGSMD
;
A
#
# COMPACT_ATOMS: atom_id res chain seq x y z
N MET A 1 2.70 -9.45 -29.27
CA MET A 1 1.70 -10.28 -28.56
C MET A 1 2.17 -10.40 -27.11
N ALA A 2 1.30 -10.21 -26.12
CA ALA A 2 1.64 -10.28 -24.70
C ALA A 2 0.74 -11.29 -23.99
N LEU A 3 1.28 -12.02 -23.01
CA LEU A 3 0.54 -12.89 -22.10
C LEU A 3 0.59 -12.25 -20.71
N THR A 4 -0.56 -12.06 -20.07
CA THR A 4 -0.67 -11.41 -18.76
C THR A 4 -1.58 -12.19 -17.84
N VAL A 5 -1.39 -12.05 -16.54
CA VAL A 5 -2.36 -12.51 -15.54
C VAL A 5 -3.59 -11.61 -15.55
N GLY A 6 -4.75 -12.18 -15.20
CA GLY A 6 -5.98 -11.40 -15.03
C GLY A 6 -5.98 -10.64 -13.70
N VAL A 7 -6.81 -9.60 -13.61
CA VAL A 7 -7.01 -8.84 -12.36
C VAL A 7 -7.47 -9.77 -11.23
N ALA A 8 -8.40 -10.68 -11.51
CA ALA A 8 -8.88 -11.66 -10.53
C ALA A 8 -7.74 -12.50 -9.95
N THR A 9 -6.81 -12.96 -10.79
CA THR A 9 -5.66 -13.76 -10.35
C THR A 9 -4.75 -12.99 -9.39
N VAL A 10 -4.61 -11.66 -9.57
CA VAL A 10 -3.86 -10.81 -8.64
C VAL A 10 -4.65 -10.62 -7.34
N MET A 11 -5.97 -10.44 -7.42
CA MET A 11 -6.85 -10.27 -6.27
C MET A 11 -6.98 -11.54 -5.40
N ASP A 12 -6.68 -12.72 -5.94
CA ASP A 12 -6.65 -13.98 -5.19
C ASP A 12 -5.39 -14.14 -4.31
N ALA A 13 -4.41 -13.23 -4.42
CA ALA A 13 -3.21 -13.27 -3.59
C ALA A 13 -3.53 -13.02 -2.11
N ARG A 14 -2.73 -13.59 -1.19
CA ARG A 14 -2.87 -13.32 0.25
C ARG A 14 -2.57 -11.87 0.60
N GLU A 15 -1.52 -11.32 0.00
CA GLU A 15 -1.05 -9.95 0.18
C GLU A 15 -0.60 -9.41 -1.18
N ILE A 16 -0.88 -8.13 -1.43
CA ILE A 16 -0.50 -7.46 -2.68
C ILE A 16 0.35 -6.25 -2.34
N VAL A 17 1.51 -6.15 -2.99
CA VAL A 17 2.38 -4.96 -2.92
C VAL A 17 2.51 -4.36 -4.31
N VAL A 18 2.17 -3.08 -4.46
CA VAL A 18 2.34 -2.32 -5.70
C VAL A 18 3.33 -1.20 -5.49
N VAL A 19 4.32 -1.12 -6.38
CA VAL A 19 5.33 -0.06 -6.35
C VAL A 19 5.08 0.91 -7.50
N VAL A 20 4.88 2.19 -7.17
CA VAL A 20 4.58 3.25 -8.13
C VAL A 20 5.62 4.35 -8.00
N THR A 21 6.40 4.54 -9.05
CA THR A 21 7.47 5.54 -9.09
C THR A 21 7.34 6.46 -10.29
N GLY A 22 7.65 7.74 -10.06
CA GLY A 22 7.75 8.80 -11.04
C GLY A 22 6.43 9.48 -11.37
N GLN A 23 6.53 10.77 -11.68
CA GLN A 23 5.41 11.68 -11.91
C GLN A 23 4.44 11.22 -13.01
N ARG A 24 4.92 10.47 -14.02
CA ARG A 24 4.06 9.95 -15.11
C ARG A 24 2.95 9.01 -14.63
N LYS A 25 3.09 8.43 -13.44
CA LYS A 25 2.11 7.52 -12.85
C LYS A 25 1.18 8.20 -11.85
N ALA A 26 1.38 9.49 -11.57
CA ALA A 26 0.62 10.22 -10.54
C ALA A 26 -0.89 10.23 -10.82
N LEU A 27 -1.28 10.46 -12.08
CA LEU A 27 -2.69 10.41 -12.48
C LEU A 27 -3.30 9.03 -12.22
N ALA A 28 -2.60 7.97 -12.62
CA ALA A 28 -3.07 6.60 -12.42
C ALA A 28 -3.24 6.26 -10.93
N LEU A 29 -2.34 6.78 -10.08
CA LEU A 29 -2.40 6.61 -8.64
C LEU A 29 -3.60 7.33 -8.02
N SER A 30 -3.86 8.59 -8.41
CA SER A 30 -5.03 9.34 -7.95
C SER A 30 -6.33 8.63 -8.34
N LYS A 31 -6.44 8.18 -9.59
CA LYS A 31 -7.59 7.40 -10.07
C LYS A 31 -7.77 6.06 -9.33
N ALA A 32 -6.68 5.44 -8.91
CA ALA A 32 -6.74 4.15 -8.22
C ALA A 32 -7.09 4.25 -6.73
N ILE A 33 -6.77 5.36 -6.06
CA ILE A 33 -6.92 5.50 -4.61
C ILE A 33 -8.07 6.44 -4.24
N GLU A 34 -8.22 7.57 -4.94
CA GLU A 34 -9.14 8.64 -4.53
C GLU A 34 -10.51 8.55 -5.22
N GLU A 35 -10.57 7.89 -6.38
CA GLU A 35 -11.80 7.63 -7.11
C GLU A 35 -12.33 6.22 -6.86
N GLY A 36 -13.58 5.96 -7.26
CA GLY A 36 -14.19 4.64 -7.10
C GLY A 36 -13.62 3.58 -8.03
N VAL A 37 -13.88 2.31 -7.70
CA VAL A 37 -13.50 1.15 -8.51
C VAL A 37 -14.02 1.29 -9.95
N ASN A 38 -13.11 1.26 -10.92
CA ASN A 38 -13.40 1.46 -12.34
C ASN A 38 -12.53 0.56 -13.22
N HIS A 39 -13.14 -0.14 -14.18
CA HIS A 39 -12.46 -1.04 -15.11
C HIS A 39 -11.51 -0.33 -16.10
N LEU A 40 -11.68 0.98 -16.31
CA LEU A 40 -10.69 1.79 -17.06
C LEU A 40 -9.38 1.96 -16.28
N TRP A 41 -9.44 1.84 -14.96
CA TRP A 41 -8.30 1.96 -14.04
C TRP A 41 -8.22 0.72 -13.16
N THR A 42 -7.78 -0.41 -13.74
CA THR A 42 -7.83 -1.74 -13.09
C THR A 42 -7.12 -1.81 -11.74
N LEU A 43 -6.15 -0.93 -11.47
CA LEU A 43 -5.50 -0.81 -10.15
C LEU A 43 -6.47 -0.44 -9.02
N SER A 44 -7.57 0.26 -9.34
CA SER A 44 -8.63 0.60 -8.37
C SER A 44 -9.32 -0.63 -7.77
N ALA A 45 -9.21 -1.81 -8.41
CA ALA A 45 -9.72 -3.06 -7.85
C ALA A 45 -9.07 -3.41 -6.51
N LEU A 46 -7.85 -2.93 -6.25
CA LEU A 46 -7.16 -3.14 -4.97
C LEU A 46 -7.91 -2.58 -3.76
N GLN A 47 -8.81 -1.61 -3.94
CA GLN A 47 -9.67 -1.11 -2.87
C GLN A 47 -10.57 -2.21 -2.26
N LEU A 48 -10.80 -3.30 -3.01
CA LEU A 48 -11.60 -4.44 -2.56
C LEU A 48 -10.75 -5.56 -1.93
N HIS A 49 -9.42 -5.45 -1.96
CA HIS A 49 -8.54 -6.46 -1.41
C HIS A 49 -8.31 -6.21 0.09
N PRO A 50 -8.38 -7.25 0.94
CA PRO A 50 -8.22 -7.07 2.39
C PRO A 50 -6.80 -6.62 2.81
N TRP A 51 -5.78 -6.93 2.01
CA TRP A 51 -4.36 -6.72 2.32
C TRP A 51 -3.57 -6.20 1.11
N ALA A 52 -3.78 -4.92 0.79
CA ALA A 52 -3.05 -4.23 -0.26
C ALA A 52 -2.15 -3.11 0.30
N LEU A 53 -0.88 -3.12 -0.11
CA LEU A 53 0.11 -2.08 0.19
C LEU A 53 0.56 -1.40 -1.10
N ILE A 54 0.52 -0.07 -1.13
CA ILE A 54 1.00 0.72 -2.25
C ILE A 54 2.18 1.56 -1.78
N VAL A 55 3.36 1.31 -2.35
CA VAL A 55 4.61 2.02 -2.08
C VAL A 55 4.83 3.04 -3.19
N VAL A 56 4.99 4.30 -2.82
CA VAL A 56 5.08 5.43 -3.75
C VAL A 56 6.30 6.29 -3.46
N ASP A 57 6.89 6.87 -4.51
CA ASP A 57 7.82 7.99 -4.35
C ASP A 57 7.07 9.34 -4.30
N GLU A 58 7.76 10.40 -3.87
CA GLU A 58 7.13 11.73 -3.75
C GLU A 58 6.60 12.22 -5.11
N ASP A 59 7.34 11.97 -6.19
CA ASP A 59 6.96 12.40 -7.55
C ASP A 59 5.63 11.77 -8.02
N ALA A 60 5.36 10.51 -7.66
CA ALA A 60 4.10 9.84 -7.97
C ALA A 60 2.90 10.43 -7.19
N THR A 61 3.12 11.24 -6.15
CA THR A 61 2.03 11.84 -5.37
C THR A 61 1.52 13.18 -5.90
N ALA A 62 2.08 13.69 -7.01
CA ALA A 62 1.81 15.04 -7.51
C ALA A 62 0.33 15.33 -7.83
N GLU A 63 -0.44 14.31 -8.22
CA GLU A 63 -1.87 14.43 -8.57
C GLU A 63 -2.81 14.02 -7.41
N LEU A 64 -2.26 13.63 -6.26
CA LEU A 64 -3.06 13.30 -5.07
C LEU A 64 -3.46 14.55 -4.31
N HIS A 65 -4.59 14.47 -3.60
CA HIS A 65 -4.94 15.52 -2.65
C HIS A 65 -3.93 15.56 -1.50
N VAL A 66 -3.57 16.78 -1.10
CA VAL A 66 -2.68 17.03 0.05
C VAL A 66 -3.15 16.34 1.33
N LYS A 67 -4.48 16.21 1.52
CA LYS A 67 -5.07 15.51 2.67
C LYS A 67 -4.75 14.02 2.65
N THR A 68 -4.86 13.38 1.49
CA THR A 68 -4.57 11.95 1.28
C THR A 68 -3.12 11.66 1.63
N VAL A 69 -2.19 12.45 1.08
CA VAL A 69 -0.75 12.28 1.36
C VAL A 69 -0.44 12.47 2.85
N LYS A 70 -0.99 13.52 3.47
CA LYS A 70 -0.79 13.78 4.91
C LYS A 70 -1.35 12.67 5.80
N TYR A 71 -2.51 12.12 5.43
CA TYR A 71 -3.13 11.01 6.15
C TYR A 71 -2.22 9.77 6.15
N PHE A 72 -1.76 9.32 4.98
CA PHE A 72 -0.91 8.13 4.90
C PHE A 72 0.47 8.32 5.52
N LYS A 73 1.11 9.49 5.35
CA LYS A 73 2.37 9.83 6.05
C LYS A 73 2.20 9.82 7.58
N SER A 74 1.03 10.21 8.09
CA SER A 74 0.76 10.16 9.52
C SER A 74 0.61 8.72 10.04
N ILE A 75 0.04 7.83 9.23
CA ILE A 75 -0.07 6.40 9.57
C ILE A 75 1.29 5.73 9.56
N GLU A 76 2.11 6.00 8.53
CA GLU A 76 3.48 5.48 8.42
C GLU A 76 4.31 5.85 9.65
N ARG A 77 4.23 7.11 10.10
CA ARG A 77 4.91 7.53 11.34
C ARG A 77 4.46 6.74 12.57
N VAL A 78 3.17 6.45 12.71
CA VAL A 78 2.66 5.65 13.83
C VAL A 78 3.18 4.22 13.74
N GLN A 79 3.25 3.66 12.52
CA GLN A 79 3.81 2.34 12.28
C GLN A 79 5.29 2.29 12.71
N ASP A 80 6.10 3.27 12.31
CA ASP A 80 7.51 3.38 12.72
C ASP A 80 7.66 3.45 14.24
N GLU A 81 6.87 4.29 14.92
CA GLU A 81 6.89 4.43 16.38
C GLU A 81 6.52 3.11 17.09
N VAL A 82 5.56 2.36 16.54
CA VAL A 82 5.18 1.04 17.05
C VAL A 82 6.31 0.03 16.83
N GLU A 83 6.94 0.01 15.66
CA GLU A 83 8.04 -0.90 15.34
C GLU A 83 9.26 -0.66 16.23
N GLU A 84 9.63 0.60 16.46
CA GLU A 84 10.69 0.98 17.40
C GLU A 84 10.37 0.53 18.83
N HIS A 85 9.12 0.74 19.28
CA HIS A 85 8.69 0.32 20.59
C HIS A 85 8.77 -1.20 20.76
N GLN A 86 8.29 -1.96 19.76
CA GLN A 86 8.35 -3.42 19.74
C GLN A 86 9.80 -3.92 19.72
N ALA A 87 10.67 -3.30 18.93
CA ALA A 87 12.10 -3.62 18.91
C ALA A 87 12.75 -3.40 20.29
N ARG A 88 12.41 -2.30 20.98
CA ARG A 88 12.88 -2.01 22.34
C ARG A 88 12.39 -3.01 23.37
N LEU A 89 11.13 -3.46 23.27
CA LEU A 89 10.58 -4.48 24.17
C LEU A 89 11.20 -5.86 23.93
N LYS A 90 11.44 -6.23 22.66
CA LYS A 90 12.18 -7.44 22.27
C LYS A 90 13.61 -7.41 22.83
N ALA A 91 14.32 -6.29 22.72
CA ALA A 91 15.67 -6.13 23.27
C ALA A 91 15.71 -6.26 24.81
N LYS A 92 14.61 -5.96 25.49
CA LYS A 92 14.47 -6.13 26.95
C LYS A 92 13.96 -7.52 27.36
N GLY A 93 13.69 -8.41 26.40
CA GLY A 93 13.20 -9.78 26.65
C GLY A 93 11.77 -9.86 27.17
N ILE A 94 10.95 -8.82 26.96
CA ILE A 94 9.59 -8.71 27.54
C ILE A 94 8.52 -9.31 26.61
N VAL A 95 8.81 -9.49 25.32
CA VAL A 95 7.84 -9.95 24.30
C VAL A 95 8.41 -11.16 23.56
N GLU A 96 7.76 -12.33 23.69
CA GLU A 96 8.02 -13.52 22.86
C GLU A 96 7.46 -13.33 21.44
N GLN A 97 7.99 -14.07 20.47
CA GLN A 97 7.59 -14.03 19.06
C GLN A 97 6.05 -14.03 18.93
N VAL A 98 5.47 -12.94 18.41
CA VAL A 98 4.12 -13.01 17.85
C VAL A 98 4.23 -13.96 16.68
N GLY A 99 3.60 -15.12 16.83
CA GLY A 99 3.71 -16.27 15.93
C GLY A 99 3.45 -15.91 14.47
N SER A 100 4.05 -16.71 13.60
CA SER A 100 3.82 -16.74 12.17
C SER A 100 2.34 -16.61 11.83
N MET A 101 2.02 -15.71 10.89
CA MET A 101 0.74 -15.73 10.20
C MET A 101 0.59 -17.08 9.46
N ASP A 102 -0.30 -17.94 9.94
CA ASP A 102 -0.85 -19.07 9.17
C ASP A 102 -1.80 -18.56 8.08
#